data_AF-A7SS15-F1
#
_entry.id   AF-A7SS15-F1
#
_cell.length_a   1.000
_cell.length_b   1.000
_cell.length_c   1.000
_cell.angle_alpha   90.00
_cell.angle_beta   90.00
_cell.angle_gamma   90.00
#
_symmetry.space_group_name_H-M   'P 1'
#
loop_
_entity.id
_entity.type
_entity.pdbx_description
1 polymer ?
#
loop_
_entity_poly.entity_id
_entity_poly.type
_entity_poly.pdbx_seq_one_letter_code
_entity_poly.pdbx_strand_id
1 'polypeptide(L)'
;TDDTLILTTADHSHTFTISGYPKRGNPIFGLVVDIYNRTVVASSDKLPYTTLGYANGPGGLKVNATRADLTMVDTADKDFKSQALYYQSSEAHGGEDVGIYADGPGAYLMHGVVEQNYIFHVMDHALCL
;
A
#
# COMPACT_ATOMS: atom_id res chain seq x y z
N THR A 1 13.09 23.12 14.30
CA THR A 1 13.94 22.34 13.37
C THR A 1 14.77 23.35 12.61
N ASP A 2 15.55 24.14 13.35
CA ASP A 2 15.97 25.46 12.85
C ASP A 2 17.30 25.38 12.09
N ASP A 3 18.00 24.26 12.24
CA ASP A 3 19.33 23.96 11.68
C ASP A 3 19.40 22.59 10.99
N THR A 4 18.30 21.84 10.98
CA THR A 4 18.26 20.45 10.49
C THR A 4 17.07 20.26 9.55
N LEU A 5 17.35 19.91 8.29
CA LEU A 5 16.34 19.47 7.33
C LEU A 5 16.08 17.97 7.54
N ILE A 6 14.83 17.61 7.83
CA ILE A 6 14.37 16.22 7.90
C ILE A 6 13.47 15.97 6.70
N LEU A 7 13.80 14.95 5.90
CA LEU A 7 13.01 14.52 4.75
C LEU A 7 12.66 13.04 4.86
N THR A 8 11.42 12.70 4.56
CA THR A 8 10.93 11.32 4.42
C THR A 8 10.30 11.16 3.03
N THR A 9 10.74 10.14 2.31
CA THR A 9 10.22 9.76 0.98
C THR A 9 10.33 8.24 0.83
N ALA A 10 9.81 7.71 -0.28
CA ALA A 10 10.15 6.40 -0.78
C ALA A 10 10.99 6.52 -2.07
N ASP A 11 11.68 5.45 -2.43
CA ASP A 11 12.34 5.28 -3.72
C ASP A 11 11.34 4.84 -4.81
N HIS A 12 10.35 4.02 -4.45
CA HIS A 12 9.21 3.65 -5.28
C HIS A 12 8.02 3.16 -4.44
N SER A 13 6.88 2.88 -5.08
CA SER A 13 5.73 2.24 -4.45
C SER A 13 5.68 0.73 -4.74
N HIS A 14 4.54 0.08 -4.47
CA HIS A 14 4.22 -1.31 -4.76
C HIS A 14 2.83 -1.40 -5.39
N THR A 15 2.50 -2.51 -6.04
CA THR A 15 1.15 -2.77 -6.57
C THR A 15 0.12 -3.12 -5.48
N PHE A 16 0.31 -2.54 -4.30
CA PHE A 16 -0.49 -2.68 -3.11
C PHE A 16 -1.76 -1.82 -3.20
N THR A 17 -2.88 -2.36 -2.73
CA THR A 17 -4.16 -1.67 -2.74
C THR A 17 -4.89 -1.81 -1.41
N ILE A 18 -5.64 -0.76 -1.07
CA ILE A 18 -6.62 -0.75 0.01
C ILE A 18 -8.00 -0.66 -0.66
N SER A 19 -8.76 -1.75 -0.59
CA SER A 19 -9.98 -1.94 -1.37
C SER A 19 -11.19 -2.25 -0.50
N GLY A 20 -12.37 -2.15 -1.12
CA GLY A 20 -13.67 -2.41 -0.49
C GLY A 20 -14.22 -1.20 0.26
N TYR A 21 -15.29 -1.43 1.03
CA TYR A 21 -15.95 -0.43 1.85
C TYR A 21 -15.98 -0.86 3.32
N PRO A 22 -14.81 -1.16 3.95
CA PRO A 22 -14.78 -1.65 5.31
C PRO A 22 -15.30 -0.59 6.28
N LYS A 23 -16.06 -1.02 7.29
CA LYS A 23 -16.46 -0.13 8.37
C LYS A 23 -15.25 0.46 9.10
N ARG A 24 -15.41 1.67 9.64
CA ARG A 24 -14.38 2.27 10.50
C ARG A 24 -14.04 1.32 11.66
N GLY A 25 -12.74 1.13 11.91
CA GLY A 25 -12.25 0.19 12.91
C GLY A 25 -12.28 -1.28 12.49
N ASN A 26 -12.51 -1.59 11.21
CA ASN A 26 -12.18 -2.91 10.67
C ASN A 26 -10.65 -3.12 10.78
N PRO A 27 -10.18 -4.29 11.24
CA PRO A 27 -8.75 -4.60 11.22
C PRO A 27 -8.20 -4.49 9.80
N ILE A 28 -7.04 -3.84 9.63
CA ILE A 28 -6.48 -3.58 8.29
C ILE A 28 -6.15 -4.89 7.55
N PHE A 29 -5.68 -5.91 8.28
CA PHE A 29 -5.43 -7.26 7.73
C PHE A 29 -6.69 -8.13 7.64
N GLY A 30 -7.85 -7.63 8.08
CA GLY A 30 -9.07 -8.41 8.17
C GLY A 30 -9.83 -8.53 6.86
N LEU A 31 -10.81 -9.43 6.87
CA LEU A 31 -11.87 -9.47 5.86
C LEU A 31 -12.69 -8.17 5.91
N VAL A 32 -13.22 -7.75 4.76
CA VAL A 32 -14.07 -6.56 4.67
C VAL A 32 -15.39 -6.81 5.40
N VAL A 33 -15.71 -5.98 6.38
CA VAL A 33 -17.01 -5.95 7.08
C VAL A 33 -17.78 -4.69 6.68
N ASP A 34 -19.01 -4.87 6.19
CA ASP A 34 -19.86 -3.78 5.69
C ASP A 34 -20.33 -2.82 6.80
N ILE A 35 -20.61 -1.57 6.41
CA ILE A 35 -21.06 -0.49 7.31
C ILE A 35 -22.51 -0.64 7.79
N TYR A 36 -23.38 -1.26 7.01
CA TYR A 36 -24.80 -1.37 7.30
C TYR A 36 -25.10 -2.62 8.13
N ASN A 37 -24.78 -3.79 7.59
CA ASN A 37 -25.16 -5.07 8.19
C ASN A 37 -24.12 -5.58 9.19
N ARG A 38 -22.91 -4.99 9.22
CA ARG A 38 -21.78 -5.39 10.07
C ARG A 38 -21.39 -6.86 9.94
N THR A 39 -21.60 -7.41 8.75
CA THR A 39 -21.21 -8.78 8.38
C THR A 39 -20.08 -8.76 7.37
N VAL A 40 -19.34 -9.87 7.28
CA VAL A 40 -18.31 -10.05 6.25
C VAL A 40 -18.93 -9.96 4.87
N VAL A 41 -18.29 -9.21 3.98
CA VAL A 41 -18.71 -9.00 2.59
C VAL A 41 -18.12 -10.09 1.73
N ALA A 42 -18.97 -10.70 0.91
CA ALA A 42 -18.56 -11.62 -0.15
C ALA A 42 -18.57 -10.92 -1.51
N SER A 43 -17.65 -11.30 -2.38
CA SER A 43 -17.65 -10.86 -3.78
C SER A 43 -18.74 -11.59 -4.60
N SER A 44 -18.80 -11.34 -5.91
CA SER A 44 -19.75 -11.97 -6.83
C SER A 44 -19.67 -13.50 -6.84
N ASP A 45 -18.49 -14.05 -6.56
CA ASP A 45 -18.20 -15.49 -6.40
C ASP A 45 -18.60 -16.07 -5.03
N LYS A 46 -19.25 -15.27 -4.17
CA LYS A 46 -19.70 -15.64 -2.82
C LYS A 46 -18.58 -15.93 -1.81
N LEU A 47 -17.33 -15.60 -2.12
CA LEU A 47 -16.20 -15.74 -1.20
C LEU A 47 -15.83 -14.39 -0.56
N PRO A 48 -15.39 -14.36 0.71
CA PRO A 48 -14.96 -13.13 1.36
C PRO A 48 -13.61 -12.64 0.83
N TYR A 49 -13.27 -11.37 1.03
CA TYR A 49 -11.97 -10.79 0.63
C TYR A 49 -11.42 -9.82 1.69
N THR A 50 -10.10 -9.63 1.69
CA THR A 50 -9.40 -8.75 2.62
C THR A 50 -9.46 -7.29 2.19
N THR A 51 -9.30 -6.36 3.13
CA THR A 51 -9.14 -4.93 2.82
C THR A 51 -7.87 -4.68 2.00
N LEU A 52 -6.79 -5.42 2.29
CA LEU A 52 -5.53 -5.32 1.56
C LEU A 52 -5.47 -6.35 0.43
N GLY A 53 -4.94 -5.95 -0.71
CA GLY A 53 -4.66 -6.83 -1.84
C GLY A 53 -3.53 -6.30 -2.71
N TYR A 54 -3.07 -7.12 -3.65
CA TYR A 54 -2.02 -6.76 -4.60
C TYR A 54 -2.47 -7.01 -6.04
N ALA A 55 -1.88 -6.31 -7.01
CA ALA A 55 -2.13 -6.63 -8.42
C ALA A 55 -1.45 -7.95 -8.83
N ASN A 56 -0.26 -8.24 -8.31
CA ASN A 56 0.48 -9.47 -8.59
C ASN A 56 1.19 -10.00 -7.33
N GLY A 57 1.91 -11.11 -7.47
CA GLY A 57 2.77 -11.64 -6.43
C GLY A 57 2.37 -13.03 -5.93
N PRO A 58 2.97 -13.50 -4.83
CA PRO A 58 2.92 -14.91 -4.45
C PRO A 58 1.57 -15.34 -3.86
N GLY A 59 0.70 -14.40 -3.49
CA GLY A 59 -0.70 -14.65 -3.15
C GLY A 59 -1.64 -14.67 -4.36
N GLY A 60 -1.08 -14.57 -5.58
CA GLY A 60 -1.83 -14.54 -6.82
C GLY A 60 -2.35 -15.90 -7.28
N LEU A 61 -3.40 -15.88 -8.09
CA LEU A 61 -3.97 -17.08 -8.70
C LEU A 61 -2.96 -17.74 -9.65
N LYS A 62 -2.70 -19.03 -9.42
CA LYS A 62 -1.94 -19.88 -10.35
C LYS A 62 -2.84 -20.33 -11.50
N VAL A 63 -2.22 -20.81 -12.58
CA VAL A 63 -2.95 -21.36 -13.73
C VAL A 63 -3.92 -22.46 -13.27
N ASN A 64 -5.17 -22.36 -13.71
CA ASN A 64 -6.28 -23.26 -13.36
C ASN A 64 -6.67 -23.29 -11.87
N ALA A 65 -6.22 -22.33 -11.06
CA ALA A 65 -6.68 -22.18 -9.68
C ALA A 65 -7.93 -21.28 -9.59
N THR A 66 -8.78 -21.55 -8.61
CA THR A 66 -9.87 -20.64 -8.21
C THR A 66 -9.46 -19.85 -6.98
N ARG A 67 -10.16 -18.73 -6.74
CA ARG A 67 -9.94 -17.92 -5.53
C ARG A 67 -10.24 -18.73 -4.27
N ALA A 68 -9.36 -18.62 -3.28
CA ALA A 68 -9.50 -19.31 -2.00
C ALA A 68 -10.59 -18.65 -1.14
N ASP A 69 -11.35 -19.47 -0.42
CA ASP A 69 -12.24 -19.02 0.65
C ASP A 69 -11.42 -18.64 1.88
N LEU A 70 -11.57 -17.40 2.34
CA LEU A 70 -10.85 -16.87 3.50
C LEU A 70 -11.66 -16.93 4.80
N THR A 71 -12.87 -17.51 4.81
CA THR A 71 -13.78 -17.50 5.98
C THR A 71 -13.14 -18.07 7.25
N MET A 72 -12.31 -19.11 7.10
CA MET A 72 -11.61 -19.79 8.21
C MET A 72 -10.09 -19.58 8.18
N VAL A 73 -9.62 -18.60 7.40
CA VAL A 73 -8.20 -18.28 7.28
C VAL A 73 -7.85 -17.15 8.25
N ASP A 74 -6.78 -17.32 9.03
CA ASP A 74 -6.20 -16.22 9.80
C ASP A 74 -5.45 -15.28 8.86
N THR A 75 -6.13 -14.22 8.43
CA THR A 75 -5.56 -13.22 7.52
C THR A 75 -4.59 -12.25 8.23
N ALA A 76 -4.48 -12.32 9.56
CA ALA A 76 -3.52 -11.55 10.35
C ALA A 76 -2.24 -12.34 10.66
N ASP A 77 -2.16 -13.61 10.25
CA ASP A 77 -0.93 -14.39 10.34
C ASP A 77 0.20 -13.68 9.58
N LYS A 78 1.38 -13.59 10.21
CA LYS A 78 2.55 -12.89 9.66
C LYS A 78 3.04 -13.46 8.32
N ASP A 79 2.74 -14.72 8.03
CA ASP A 79 3.12 -15.42 6.81
C ASP A 79 1.95 -15.47 5.80
N PHE A 80 0.79 -14.89 6.14
CA PHE A 80 -0.34 -14.77 5.23
C PHE A 80 0.02 -13.91 4.03
N LYS A 81 -0.29 -14.42 2.84
CA LYS A 81 -0.08 -13.71 1.57
C LYS A 81 -1.42 -13.22 1.07
N SER A 82 -1.64 -11.90 1.13
CA SER A 82 -2.85 -11.27 0.61
C SER A 82 -3.11 -11.67 -0.84
N GLN A 83 -4.39 -11.81 -1.18
CA GLN A 83 -4.79 -12.23 -2.51
C GLN A 83 -4.28 -11.24 -3.57
N ALA A 84 -3.80 -11.78 -4.68
CA ALA A 84 -3.43 -11.01 -5.87
C ALA A 84 -4.11 -11.52 -7.13
N LEU A 85 -4.16 -10.70 -8.19
CA LEU A 85 -4.87 -11.07 -9.42
C LEU A 85 -4.20 -12.25 -10.14
N TYR A 86 -2.88 -12.24 -10.24
CA TYR A 86 -2.11 -13.31 -10.89
C TYR A 86 -0.81 -13.61 -10.14
N TYR A 87 -0.39 -14.87 -10.21
CA TYR A 87 0.79 -15.34 -9.51
C TYR A 87 2.09 -14.78 -10.11
N GLN A 88 2.95 -14.25 -9.23
CA GLN A 88 4.38 -14.06 -9.47
C GLN A 88 5.16 -14.53 -8.23
N SER A 89 6.42 -14.94 -8.39
CA SER A 89 7.23 -15.40 -7.25
C SER A 89 7.57 -14.27 -6.27
N SER A 90 7.67 -13.05 -6.78
CA SER A 90 7.78 -11.80 -6.03
C SER A 90 6.69 -10.85 -6.52
N GLU A 91 6.20 -10.01 -5.64
CA GLU A 91 5.38 -8.88 -6.04
C GLU A 91 6.26 -7.80 -6.70
N ALA A 92 5.68 -7.02 -7.62
CA ALA A 92 6.37 -6.00 -8.41
C ALA A 92 6.16 -4.57 -7.85
N HIS A 93 7.12 -3.68 -8.09
CA HIS A 93 6.99 -2.27 -7.69
C HIS A 93 5.82 -1.56 -8.38
N GLY A 94 5.31 -0.53 -7.71
CA GLY A 94 4.34 0.44 -8.22
C GLY A 94 5.05 1.62 -8.89
N GLY A 95 4.46 2.12 -9.97
CA GLY A 95 5.02 3.21 -10.79
C GLY A 95 4.33 4.56 -10.58
N GLU A 96 3.45 4.66 -9.59
CA GLU A 96 2.80 5.91 -9.20
C GLU A 96 3.71 6.78 -8.33
N ASP A 97 3.41 8.09 -8.32
CA ASP A 97 4.12 9.08 -7.50
C ASP A 97 4.08 8.71 -6.01
N VAL A 98 5.20 8.95 -5.31
CA VAL A 98 5.33 8.75 -3.87
C VAL A 98 5.37 10.09 -3.12
N GLY A 99 4.93 10.08 -1.86
CA GLY A 99 4.91 11.28 -1.03
C GLY A 99 6.30 11.69 -0.55
N ILE A 100 6.57 13.00 -0.57
CA ILE A 100 7.72 13.61 0.08
C ILE A 100 7.20 14.45 1.25
N TYR A 101 7.76 14.24 2.44
CA TYR A 101 7.46 15.01 3.65
C TYR A 101 8.75 15.66 4.14
N ALA A 102 8.72 16.97 4.36
CA ALA A 102 9.90 17.73 4.78
C ALA A 102 9.60 18.71 5.91
N ASP A 103 10.55 18.87 6.83
CA ASP A 103 10.52 19.87 7.90
C ASP A 103 11.92 20.46 8.14
N GLY A 104 12.02 21.74 8.48
CA GLY A 104 13.28 22.46 8.71
C GLY A 104 13.77 23.34 7.54
N PRO A 105 15.06 23.72 7.50
CA PRO A 105 15.59 24.68 6.53
C PRO A 105 15.47 24.18 5.10
N GLY A 106 14.94 25.01 4.20
CA GLY A 106 14.71 24.63 2.80
C GLY A 106 13.50 23.72 2.55
N ALA A 107 12.82 23.23 3.59
CA ALA A 107 11.66 22.33 3.43
C ALA A 107 10.52 22.95 2.59
N TYR A 108 10.37 24.27 2.61
CA TYR A 108 9.37 24.99 1.79
C TYR A 108 9.58 24.84 0.28
N LEU A 109 10.76 24.38 -0.17
CA LEU A 109 11.03 24.06 -1.57
C LEU A 109 10.40 22.72 -1.99
N MET A 110 10.06 21.85 -1.03
CA MET A 110 9.35 20.60 -1.29
C MET A 110 7.86 20.85 -1.46
N HIS A 111 7.46 21.30 -2.65
CA HIS A 111 6.08 21.63 -2.97
C HIS A 111 5.69 21.20 -4.40
N GLY A 112 4.42 20.88 -4.59
CA GLY A 112 3.89 20.44 -5.88
C GLY A 112 4.27 19.00 -6.26
N VAL A 113 4.40 18.75 -7.56
CA VAL A 113 4.86 17.47 -8.13
C VAL A 113 6.23 17.73 -8.76
N VAL A 114 7.21 16.92 -8.39
CA VAL A 114 8.61 17.09 -8.76
C VAL A 114 9.22 15.76 -9.19
N GLU A 115 10.25 15.83 -10.03
CA GLU A 115 11.07 14.67 -10.34
C GLU A 115 11.85 14.20 -9.10
N GLN A 116 12.07 12.89 -8.96
CA GLN A 116 12.73 12.34 -7.75
C GLN A 116 14.14 12.91 -7.52
N ASN A 117 14.89 13.22 -8.59
CA ASN A 117 16.23 13.80 -8.46
C ASN A 117 16.21 15.23 -7.87
N TYR A 118 15.07 15.91 -7.86
CA TYR A 118 14.90 17.21 -7.20
C TYR A 118 15.20 17.13 -5.70
N ILE A 119 14.95 15.99 -5.06
CA ILE A 119 15.20 15.77 -3.62
C ILE A 119 16.65 16.08 -3.27
N PHE A 120 17.59 15.57 -4.07
CA PHE A 120 19.01 15.83 -3.89
C PHE A 120 19.33 17.33 -3.97
N HIS A 121 18.80 18.03 -4.98
CA HIS A 121 19.09 19.45 -5.18
C HIS A 121 18.57 20.35 -4.06
N VAL A 122 17.46 20.00 -3.42
CA VAL A 122 16.99 20.74 -2.24
C VAL A 122 17.87 20.48 -1.02
N MET A 123 18.32 19.23 -0.82
CA MET A 123 19.25 18.91 0.27
C MET A 123 20.58 19.65 0.11
N ASP A 124 21.13 19.64 -1.11
CA ASP A 124 22.34 20.36 -1.50
C ASP A 124 22.21 21.86 -1.24
N HIS A 125 21.09 22.45 -1.69
CA HIS A 125 20.76 23.85 -1.44
C HIS A 125 20.65 24.19 0.06
N ALA A 126 19.99 23.35 0.86
CA ALA A 126 19.81 23.57 2.29
C ALA A 126 21.15 23.52 3.06
N LEU A 127 22.12 22.76 2.57
CA LEU A 127 23.46 22.62 3.16
C LEU A 127 24.46 23.67 2.64
N CYS A 128 24.09 24.47 1.64
CA CYS A 128 25.00 25.39 0.93
C CYS A 128 26.24 24.65 0.36
N LEU A 129 26.03 23.45 -0.20
CA LEU A 129 27.08 22.65 -0.84
C LEU A 129 27.25 22.96 -2.33
#